data_AF-A0A942FGC4-F1
#
_entry.id   AF-A0A942FGC4-F1
#
_cell.length_a   1.000
_cell.length_b   1.000
_cell.length_c   1.000
_cell.angle_alpha   90.00
_cell.angle_beta   90.00
_cell.angle_gamma   90.00
#
_symmetry.space_group_name_H-M   'P 1'
#
loop_
_entity.id
_entity.type
_entity.pdbx_description
1 polymer ?
#
loop_
_entity_poly.entity_id
_entity_poly.type
_entity_poly.pdbx_seq_one_letter_code
_entity_poly.pdbx_strand_id
1 'polypeptide(L)'
;MTPQRTEDYTLGIKNPKRDWAQSATAAKESHKAAMTAAAAADSYAKGVGKAGTARWQDRAARKGPGRFAEGVVIAAPDYGAAFAPYAETIKATSLAPRFPRGDLRNLERVKQISQALRKKKMG
;
A
#
# COMPACT_ATOMS: atom_id res chain seq x y z
N MET A 1 5.36 -18.80 23.17
CA MET A 1 5.34 -17.41 23.70
C MET A 1 4.57 -17.48 25.01
N THR A 2 4.99 -16.78 26.06
CA THR A 2 4.21 -16.76 27.31
C THR A 2 2.90 -15.99 27.07
N PRO A 3 1.73 -16.53 27.46
CA PRO A 3 0.41 -15.91 27.21
C PRO A 3 0.36 -14.42 27.58
N GLN A 4 0.98 -14.06 28.71
CA GLN A 4 1.10 -12.68 29.20
C GLN A 4 1.62 -11.69 28.15
N ARG A 5 2.60 -12.07 27.32
CA ARG A 5 3.21 -11.14 26.34
C ARG A 5 2.29 -10.83 25.17
N THR A 6 1.44 -11.78 24.79
CA THR A 6 0.44 -11.55 23.73
C THR A 6 -0.65 -10.60 24.21
N GLU A 7 -1.10 -10.79 25.46
CA GLU A 7 -2.09 -9.93 26.08
C GLU A 7 -1.57 -8.50 26.28
N ASP A 8 -0.35 -8.34 26.81
CA ASP A 8 0.30 -7.04 26.96
C ASP A 8 0.42 -6.31 25.60
N TYR A 9 0.79 -7.06 24.54
CA TYR A 9 0.88 -6.53 23.18
C TYR A 9 -0.49 -6.03 22.67
N THR A 10 -1.54 -6.84 22.82
CA THR A 10 -2.90 -6.45 22.42
C THR A 10 -3.41 -5.25 23.22
N LEU A 11 -3.18 -5.22 24.53
CA LEU A 11 -3.59 -4.13 25.41
C LEU A 11 -2.90 -2.82 25.02
N GLY A 12 -1.59 -2.88 24.75
CA GLY A 12 -0.81 -1.71 24.33
C GLY A 12 -1.26 -1.12 22.99
N ILE A 13 -1.76 -1.95 22.06
CA ILE A 13 -2.34 -1.48 20.80
C ILE A 13 -3.72 -0.84 21.03
N LYS A 14 -4.58 -1.47 21.85
CA LYS A 14 -5.94 -0.98 22.11
C LYS A 14 -5.96 0.28 22.98
N ASN A 15 -4.99 0.43 23.87
CA ASN A 15 -4.89 1.55 24.81
C ASN A 15 -3.48 2.16 24.79
N PRO A 16 -3.09 2.80 23.68
CA PRO A 16 -1.74 3.31 23.55
C PRO A 16 -1.54 4.52 24.47
N LYS A 17 -0.38 4.61 25.11
CA LYS A 17 0.00 5.78 25.95
C LYS A 17 0.04 7.08 25.15
N ARG A 18 0.24 6.99 23.84
CA ARG A 18 0.23 8.10 22.88
C ARG A 18 -0.48 7.63 21.63
N ASP A 19 -1.45 8.41 21.15
CA ASP A 19 -2.11 8.09 19.88
C ASP A 19 -1.08 8.03 18.74
N TRP A 20 -1.15 6.95 17.97
CA TRP A 20 -0.19 6.71 16.90
C TRP A 20 -0.37 7.73 15.77
N ALA A 21 -1.60 7.98 15.33
CA ALA A 21 -1.87 8.84 14.17
C ALA A 21 -1.45 10.29 14.48
N GLN A 22 -1.87 10.83 15.62
CA GLN A 22 -1.51 12.16 16.08
C GLN A 22 0.02 12.32 16.20
N SER A 23 0.69 11.37 16.85
CA SER A 23 2.14 11.42 17.04
C SER A 23 2.89 11.34 15.70
N ALA A 24 2.47 10.45 14.80
CA ALA A 24 3.08 10.29 13.49
C ALA A 24 2.89 11.52 12.60
N THR A 25 1.69 12.12 12.61
CA THR A 25 1.42 13.35 11.86
C THR A 25 2.23 14.54 12.40
N ALA A 26 2.35 14.67 13.72
CA ALA A 26 3.18 15.72 14.33
C ALA A 26 4.68 15.59 13.98
N ALA A 27 5.16 14.37 13.73
CA ALA A 27 6.55 14.09 13.36
C ALA A 27 6.86 14.26 11.86
N LYS A 28 5.94 14.79 11.05
CA LYS A 28 6.10 14.90 9.59
C LYS A 28 7.40 15.60 9.16
N GLU A 29 7.73 16.73 9.78
CA GLU A 29 8.90 17.53 9.37
C GLU A 29 10.22 16.87 9.78
N SER A 30 10.30 16.28 10.98
CA SER A 30 11.50 15.54 11.39
C SER A 30 11.69 14.26 10.57
N HIS A 31 10.60 13.57 10.22
CA HIS A 31 10.66 12.44 9.28
C HIS A 31 11.18 12.86 7.91
N LYS A 32 10.69 13.98 7.36
CA LYS A 32 11.16 14.52 6.07
C LYS A 32 12.65 14.83 6.10
N ALA A 33 13.13 15.53 7.12
CA ALA A 33 14.55 15.85 7.26
C ALA A 33 15.42 14.59 7.34
N ALA A 34 14.98 13.59 8.12
CA ALA A 34 15.67 12.31 8.24
C ALA A 34 15.75 11.54 6.92
N MET A 35 14.67 11.52 6.13
CA MET A 35 14.67 10.86 4.83
C MET A 35 15.62 11.54 3.83
N THR A 36 15.68 12.87 3.81
CA THR A 36 16.62 13.61 2.97
C THR A 36 18.07 13.27 3.33
N ALA A 37 18.40 13.27 4.62
CA ALA A 37 19.74 12.91 5.09
C ALA A 37 20.09 11.46 4.76
N ALA A 38 19.16 10.52 4.97
CA ALA A 38 19.36 9.12 4.65
C ALA A 38 19.58 8.87 3.15
N ALA A 39 18.85 9.59 2.30
CA ALA A 39 19.02 9.55 0.85
C ALA A 39 20.38 10.11 0.42
N ALA A 40 20.79 11.27 0.96
CA ALA A 40 22.12 11.84 0.69
C ALA A 40 23.26 10.91 1.13
N ALA A 41 23.06 10.15 2.21
CA ALA A 41 24.02 9.19 2.72
C ALA A 41 23.97 7.80 2.03
N ASP A 42 23.09 7.61 1.04
CA ASP A 42 22.84 6.31 0.38
C ASP A 42 22.54 5.17 1.38
N SER A 43 21.82 5.50 2.46
CA SER A 43 21.62 4.56 3.58
C SER A 43 20.77 3.36 3.17
N TYR A 44 19.85 3.54 2.21
CA TYR A 44 18.99 2.47 1.72
C TYR A 44 19.79 1.38 1.01
N ALA A 45 20.60 1.73 -0.01
CA ALA A 45 21.35 0.74 -0.77
C ALA A 45 22.36 0.01 0.12
N LYS A 46 23.04 0.73 1.03
CA LYS A 46 23.94 0.15 2.03
C LYS A 46 23.20 -0.84 2.95
N GLY A 47 22.02 -0.48 3.43
CA GLY A 47 21.19 -1.34 4.28
C GLY A 47 20.72 -2.60 3.55
N VAL A 48 20.28 -2.47 2.30
CA VAL A 48 19.89 -3.60 1.43
C VAL A 48 21.09 -4.51 1.18
N GLY A 49 22.24 -3.96 0.81
CA GLY A 49 23.48 -4.71 0.62
C GLY A 49 23.90 -5.48 1.86
N LYS A 50 23.80 -4.85 3.05
CA LYS A 50 24.09 -5.49 4.34
C LYS A 50 23.13 -6.63 4.67
N ALA A 51 21.85 -6.50 4.33
CA ALA A 51 20.88 -7.57 4.55
C ALA A 51 21.11 -8.72 3.57
N GLY A 52 21.29 -8.40 2.28
CA GLY A 52 21.42 -9.36 1.20
C GLY A 52 20.17 -10.20 0.96
N THR A 53 20.19 -10.95 -0.14
CA THR A 53 19.08 -11.81 -0.57
C THR A 53 18.75 -12.89 0.47
N ALA A 54 19.77 -13.52 1.07
CA ALA A 54 19.57 -14.64 1.99
C ALA A 54 18.78 -14.25 3.24
N ARG A 55 19.09 -13.10 3.86
CA ARG A 55 18.35 -12.63 5.04
C ARG A 55 16.91 -12.28 4.68
N TRP A 56 16.68 -11.66 3.52
CA TRP A 56 15.34 -11.36 3.07
C TRP A 56 14.53 -12.65 2.84
N GLN A 57 15.09 -13.63 2.11
CA GLN A 57 14.44 -14.92 1.86
C GLN A 57 14.07 -15.65 3.15
N ASP A 58 15.00 -15.77 4.10
CA ASP A 58 14.74 -16.43 5.39
C ASP A 58 13.58 -15.76 6.15
N ARG A 59 13.60 -14.42 6.26
CA ARG A 59 12.57 -13.69 7.01
C ARG A 59 11.22 -13.69 6.30
N ALA A 60 11.21 -13.56 4.97
CA ALA A 60 10.01 -13.60 4.17
C ALA A 60 9.37 -14.99 4.23
N ALA A 61 10.14 -16.08 4.07
CA ALA A 61 9.63 -17.44 4.12
C ALA A 61 9.09 -17.81 5.51
N ARG A 62 9.75 -17.39 6.59
CA ARG A 62 9.33 -17.74 7.96
C ARG A 62 8.14 -16.95 8.48
N LYS A 63 7.95 -15.69 8.06
CA LYS A 63 6.92 -14.79 8.60
C LYS A 63 5.83 -14.42 7.59
N GLY A 64 6.18 -14.39 6.31
CA GLY A 64 5.35 -13.89 5.23
C GLY A 64 4.07 -14.70 5.03
N PRO A 65 4.12 -16.04 4.87
CA PRO A 65 2.94 -16.83 4.54
C PRO A 65 1.78 -16.65 5.52
N GLY A 66 2.06 -16.73 6.84
CA GLY A 66 1.03 -16.53 7.87
C GLY A 66 0.45 -15.11 7.87
N ARG A 67 1.33 -14.09 7.84
CA ARG A 67 0.90 -12.69 7.81
C ARG A 67 0.12 -12.33 6.55
N PHE A 68 0.46 -12.94 5.42
CA PHE A 68 -0.22 -12.70 4.15
C PHE A 68 -1.63 -13.27 4.17
N ALA A 69 -1.80 -14.54 4.55
CA ALA A 69 -3.11 -15.18 4.58
C ALA A 69 -4.09 -14.45 5.53
N GLU A 70 -3.66 -14.18 6.78
CA GLU A 70 -4.48 -13.44 7.75
C GLU A 70 -4.73 -11.99 7.31
N GLY A 71 -3.69 -11.32 6.82
CA GLY A 71 -3.76 -9.93 6.38
C GLY A 71 -4.72 -9.73 5.21
N VAL A 72 -4.79 -10.66 4.26
CA VAL A 72 -5.73 -10.59 3.13
C VAL A 72 -7.18 -10.59 3.61
N VAL A 73 -7.51 -11.46 4.58
CA VAL A 73 -8.86 -11.54 5.13
C VAL A 73 -9.23 -10.26 5.88
N ILE A 74 -8.32 -9.76 6.72
CA ILE A 74 -8.53 -8.54 7.51
C ILE A 74 -8.69 -7.31 6.60
N ALA A 75 -7.90 -7.21 5.53
CA ALA A 75 -7.86 -6.04 4.65
C ALA A 75 -8.97 -6.02 3.57
N ALA A 76 -9.75 -7.08 3.40
CA ALA A 76 -10.75 -7.17 2.34
C ALA A 76 -11.79 -6.03 2.38
N PRO A 77 -12.35 -5.63 3.54
CA PRO A 77 -13.28 -4.50 3.61
C PRO A 77 -12.62 -3.16 3.23
N ASP A 78 -11.40 -2.91 3.71
CA ASP A 78 -10.65 -1.69 3.39
C ASP A 78 -10.32 -1.60 1.91
N TYR A 79 -9.91 -2.71 1.30
CA TYR A 79 -9.70 -2.80 -0.14
C TYR A 79 -10.99 -2.47 -0.89
N GLY A 80 -12.12 -3.07 -0.48
CA GLY A 80 -13.43 -2.79 -1.07
C GLY A 80 -13.79 -1.31 -1.01
N ALA A 81 -13.63 -0.68 0.16
CA ALA A 81 -13.91 0.74 0.35
C ALA A 81 -12.98 1.64 -0.47
N ALA A 82 -11.68 1.32 -0.53
CA ALA A 82 -10.70 2.10 -1.29
C ALA A 82 -10.86 1.92 -2.81
N PHE A 83 -11.31 0.75 -3.27
CA PHE A 83 -11.54 0.47 -4.68
C PHE A 83 -12.90 0.98 -5.19
N ALA A 84 -13.93 1.02 -4.34
CA ALA A 84 -15.28 1.42 -4.72
C ALA A 84 -15.35 2.70 -5.56
N PRO A 85 -14.65 3.80 -5.23
CA PRO A 85 -14.69 5.02 -6.04
C PRO A 85 -14.16 4.85 -7.47
N TYR A 86 -13.22 3.94 -7.68
CA TYR A 86 -12.69 3.60 -9.00
C TYR A 86 -13.65 2.68 -9.76
N ALA A 87 -14.27 1.71 -9.08
CA ALA A 87 -15.31 0.88 -9.67
C ALA A 87 -16.47 1.73 -10.19
N GLU A 88 -16.96 2.71 -9.39
CA GLU A 88 -18.00 3.63 -9.82
C GLU A 88 -17.55 4.53 -10.99
N THR A 89 -16.29 4.97 -10.98
CA THR A 89 -15.73 5.74 -12.11
C THR A 89 -15.73 4.92 -13.41
N ILE A 90 -15.35 3.64 -13.34
CA ILE A 90 -15.37 2.73 -14.50
C ILE A 90 -16.80 2.55 -15.01
N LYS A 91 -17.77 2.28 -14.12
CA LYS A 91 -19.18 2.11 -14.47
C LYS A 91 -19.77 3.36 -15.14
N ALA A 92 -19.41 4.54 -14.65
CA ALA A 92 -19.90 5.82 -15.16
C ALA A 92 -19.20 6.28 -16.45
N THR A 93 -18.05 5.69 -16.82
CA THR A 93 -17.29 6.13 -18.00
C THR A 93 -17.97 5.64 -19.28
N SER A 94 -18.49 6.59 -20.07
CA SER A 94 -18.97 6.31 -21.42
C SER A 94 -17.80 6.05 -22.36
N LEU A 95 -17.90 4.97 -23.14
CA LEU A 95 -16.85 4.54 -24.06
C LEU A 95 -17.30 4.69 -25.51
N ALA A 96 -16.36 5.09 -26.37
CA ALA A 96 -16.59 5.11 -27.81
C ALA A 96 -17.03 3.74 -28.34
N PRO A 97 -17.78 3.67 -29.47
CA PRO A 97 -18.20 2.41 -30.08
C PRO A 97 -17.04 1.41 -30.26
N ARG A 98 -17.35 0.13 -30.11
CA ARG A 98 -16.36 -0.93 -30.29
C ARG A 98 -16.28 -1.31 -31.77
N PHE A 99 -15.07 -1.35 -32.31
CA PHE A 99 -14.77 -1.72 -33.70
C PHE A 99 -14.31 -3.19 -33.77
N PRO A 100 -14.16 -3.79 -34.98
CA PRO A 100 -13.69 -5.17 -35.14
C PRO A 100 -12.43 -5.49 -34.31
N ARG A 101 -12.28 -6.75 -33.90
CA ARG A 101 -11.13 -7.19 -33.09
C ARG A 101 -9.83 -6.83 -33.83
N GLY A 102 -8.91 -6.16 -33.12
CA GLY A 102 -7.63 -5.73 -33.67
C GLY A 102 -7.63 -4.34 -34.31
N ASP A 103 -8.79 -3.69 -34.50
CA ASP A 103 -8.85 -2.32 -35.01
C ASP A 103 -8.23 -1.33 -34.02
N LEU A 104 -7.30 -0.50 -34.50
CA LEU A 104 -6.55 0.47 -33.68
C LEU A 104 -7.46 1.49 -32.98
N ARG A 105 -8.64 1.80 -33.54
CA ARG A 105 -9.61 2.72 -32.91
C ARG A 105 -10.13 2.21 -31.57
N ASN A 106 -10.06 0.90 -31.31
CA ASN A 106 -10.40 0.34 -30.00
C ASN A 106 -9.47 0.80 -28.87
N LEU A 107 -8.26 1.28 -29.19
CA LEU A 107 -7.33 1.85 -28.19
C LEU A 107 -7.89 3.12 -27.55
N GLU A 108 -8.76 3.86 -28.24
CA GLU A 108 -9.39 5.06 -27.66
C GLU A 108 -10.19 4.72 -26.41
N ARG A 109 -10.82 3.54 -26.36
CA ARG A 109 -11.55 3.07 -25.17
C ARG A 109 -10.62 2.87 -23.97
N VAL A 110 -9.41 2.35 -24.20
CA VAL A 110 -8.39 2.18 -23.14
C VAL A 110 -7.92 3.54 -22.62
N LYS A 111 -7.69 4.48 -23.55
CA LYS A 111 -7.30 5.85 -23.23
C LYS A 111 -8.38 6.55 -22.39
N GLN A 112 -9.66 6.43 -22.76
CA GLN A 112 -10.79 6.99 -22.01
C GLN A 112 -10.85 6.49 -20.56
N ILE A 113 -10.76 5.16 -20.35
CA ILE A 113 -10.72 4.59 -19.00
C ILE A 113 -9.49 5.07 -18.21
N SER A 114 -8.31 5.07 -18.83
CA SER A 114 -7.07 5.48 -18.18
C SER A 114 -7.13 6.94 -17.73
N GLN A 115 -7.68 7.82 -18.56
CA GLN A 115 -7.89 9.23 -18.23
C GLN A 115 -8.90 9.40 -17.10
N ALA A 116 -10.02 8.69 -17.12
CA ALA A 116 -11.04 8.74 -16.07
C ALA A 116 -10.49 8.29 -14.71
N LEU A 117 -9.78 7.17 -14.67
CA LEU A 117 -9.13 6.65 -13.45
C LEU A 117 -8.03 7.59 -12.96
N ARG A 118 -7.22 8.15 -13.87
CA ARG A 118 -6.16 9.10 -13.50
C ARG A 118 -6.74 10.38 -12.90
N LYS A 119 -7.81 10.90 -13.49
CA LYS A 119 -8.57 12.04 -12.96
C LYS A 119 -9.07 11.74 -11.56
N LYS A 120 -9.73 10.58 -11.35
CA LYS A 120 -10.21 10.17 -10.03
C LYS A 120 -9.10 10.10 -8.97
N LYS A 121 -7.91 9.64 -9.34
CA LYS A 121 -6.75 9.54 -8.43
C LYS A 121 -6.19 10.91 -8.01
N MET A 122 -6.29 11.94 -8.85
CA MET A 122 -5.71 13.26 -8.56
C MET A 122 -6.60 14.18 -7.72
N GLY A 123 -7.91 13.89 -7.65
CA GLY A 123 -8.90 14.83 -7.12
C GLY A 123 -9.49 15.65 -8.25
#